data_AF-A0A077ZYI1-F1
#
_entry.id   AF-A0A077ZYI1-F1
#
_cell.length_a   1.000
_cell.length_b   1.000
_cell.length_c   1.000
_cell.angle_alpha   90.00
_cell.angle_beta   90.00
_cell.angle_gamma   90.00
#
_symmetry.space_group_name_H-M   'P 1'
#
loop_
_entity.id
_entity.type
_entity.pdbx_description
1 polymer ?
#
loop_
_entity_poly.entity_id
_entity_poly.type
_entity_poly.pdbx_seq_one_letter_code
_entity_poly.pdbx_strand_id
1 'polypeptide(L)'
;MQNKSRNFRTVLAGYIRQQDQFGHPISLRYKNNSTFKTFFGGFITILFRMGIIVFLVFEIMKVVDKKSNITNSQYRRNLVEDRRQYQIDLTNFDLAYNVFSSDPIITANIDRYVSVQLQEVYFAWSKDGASYTMDVKDLPLDKCPPGRFLGETVQTDNFGLQFNYKCPTTLNTTLQGGFATKEARYIQVLVGGCNQSILNKTKPNLKCANDSDIIKALDVLELNLLTSNQFVDVNEREGNPVKTIIKNFYATKYISIIKSNFFRKHNLLLYKS
;
A
#
# COMPACT_ATOMS: atom_id res chain seq x y z
N MET A 1 -8.13 70.68 43.36
CA MET A 1 -8.14 69.49 42.47
C MET A 1 -6.86 68.70 42.70
N GLN A 2 -6.91 67.59 43.43
CA GLN A 2 -5.75 66.70 43.62
C GLN A 2 -5.90 65.49 42.69
N ASN A 3 -5.04 65.41 41.67
CA ASN A 3 -5.01 64.31 40.71
C ASN A 3 -4.21 63.14 41.32
N LYS A 4 -4.92 62.14 41.83
CA LYS A 4 -4.33 60.96 42.46
C LYS A 4 -3.81 60.03 41.36
N SER A 5 -2.49 60.01 41.15
CA SER A 5 -1.79 59.09 40.25
C SER A 5 -2.30 57.66 40.42
N ARG A 6 -3.04 57.15 39.43
CA ARG A 6 -3.49 55.76 39.38
C ARG A 6 -2.27 54.89 39.08
N ASN A 7 -1.82 54.18 40.11
CA ASN A 7 -0.67 53.30 40.08
C ASN A 7 -0.88 52.22 38.99
N PHE A 8 -0.08 52.22 37.92
CA PHE A 8 -0.24 51.36 36.74
C PHE A 8 -0.39 49.86 37.08
N ARG A 9 0.25 49.42 38.17
CA ARG A 9 0.15 48.06 38.71
C ARG A 9 -1.27 47.66 39.11
N THR A 10 -2.09 48.57 39.64
CA THR A 10 -3.47 48.26 40.06
C THR A 10 -4.42 48.18 38.87
N VAL A 11 -4.18 48.99 37.83
CA VAL A 11 -4.92 48.94 36.57
C VAL A 11 -4.61 47.64 35.82
N LEU A 12 -3.33 47.27 35.73
CA LEU A 12 -2.89 46.03 35.10
C LEU A 12 -3.43 44.79 35.84
N ALA A 13 -3.40 44.80 37.19
CA ALA A 13 -3.97 43.72 37.99
C ALA A 13 -5.49 43.58 37.84
N GLY A 14 -6.20 44.70 37.66
CA GLY A 14 -7.64 44.70 37.34
C GLY A 14 -7.93 44.08 35.97
N TYR A 15 -7.14 44.44 34.96
CA TYR A 15 -7.27 43.90 33.60
C TYR A 15 -6.99 42.39 33.55
N ILE A 16 -5.93 41.93 34.22
CA ILE A 16 -5.56 40.50 34.29
C ILE A 16 -6.66 39.68 34.97
N ARG A 17 -7.25 40.19 36.07
CA ARG A 17 -8.37 39.51 36.75
C ARG A 17 -9.63 39.42 35.90
N GLN A 18 -9.86 40.36 34.98
CA GLN A 18 -11.04 40.32 34.10
C GLN A 18 -10.98 39.15 33.10
N GLN A 19 -9.79 38.67 32.76
CA GLN A 19 -9.56 37.62 31.78
C GLN A 19 -9.56 36.19 32.35
N ASP A 20 -9.77 36.02 33.67
CA ASP A 20 -9.84 34.70 34.33
C ASP A 20 -11.11 33.94 33.93
N GLN A 21 -10.95 32.90 33.12
CA GLN A 21 -12.04 32.07 32.57
C GLN A 21 -12.33 30.83 33.43
N PHE A 22 -11.44 30.50 34.39
CA PHE A 22 -11.57 29.35 35.29
C PHE A 22 -12.24 29.69 36.62
N GLY A 23 -12.62 30.96 36.83
CA GLY A 23 -13.42 31.41 37.97
C GLY A 23 -14.86 30.91 37.91
N HIS A 24 -15.08 29.60 37.96
CA HIS A 24 -16.38 29.01 38.22
C HIS A 24 -16.70 29.10 39.73
N PRO A 25 -17.93 29.48 40.12
CA PRO A 25 -18.26 29.69 41.52
C PRO A 25 -18.52 28.36 42.22
N ILE A 26 -17.56 27.87 43.01
CA ILE A 26 -17.92 27.05 44.17
C ILE A 26 -18.33 28.04 45.26
N SER A 27 -19.64 28.23 45.43
CA SER A 27 -20.20 29.30 46.25
C SER A 27 -20.04 29.05 47.75
N LEU A 28 -18.91 29.48 48.32
CA LEU A 28 -18.85 29.92 49.71
C LEU A 28 -18.83 31.45 49.72
N ARG A 29 -19.98 32.06 50.02
CA ARG A 29 -20.14 33.52 50.12
C ARG A 29 -19.32 34.04 51.30
N TYR A 30 -18.17 34.64 51.02
CA TYR A 30 -17.44 35.43 52.00
C TYR A 30 -17.56 36.92 51.63
N LYS A 31 -18.16 37.73 52.51
CA LYS A 31 -18.35 39.20 52.36
C LYS A 31 -19.01 39.66 51.05
N ASN A 32 -20.19 39.12 50.74
CA ASN A 32 -21.09 39.61 49.68
C ASN A 32 -20.57 39.64 48.23
N ASN A 33 -19.43 39.01 47.91
CA ASN A 33 -18.97 38.81 46.54
C ASN A 33 -18.91 37.31 46.20
N SER A 34 -19.59 36.91 45.13
CA SER A 34 -19.79 35.51 44.73
C SER A 34 -18.72 34.96 43.77
N THR A 35 -17.72 35.74 43.38
CA THR A 35 -16.67 35.34 42.43
C THR A 35 -15.28 35.78 42.90
N PHE A 36 -14.46 34.82 43.36
CA PHE A 36 -13.04 35.07 43.61
C PHE A 36 -12.26 34.95 42.30
N LYS A 37 -12.27 36.02 41.49
CA LYS A 37 -11.34 36.14 40.35
C LYS A 37 -9.93 36.29 40.89
N THR A 38 -9.10 35.28 40.73
CA THR A 38 -7.73 35.30 41.27
C THR A 38 -6.79 35.91 40.23
N PHE A 39 -5.81 36.69 40.70
CA PHE A 39 -4.76 37.20 39.81
C PHE A 39 -4.00 36.03 39.15
N PHE A 40 -3.85 34.92 39.86
CA PHE A 40 -3.24 33.69 39.38
C PHE A 40 -4.04 33.02 38.25
N GLY A 41 -5.37 32.87 38.40
CA GLY A 41 -6.24 32.33 37.35
C GLY A 41 -6.26 33.18 36.07
N GLY A 42 -6.26 34.50 36.23
CA GLY A 42 -6.11 35.44 35.11
C GLY A 42 -4.78 35.29 34.37
N PHE A 43 -3.67 35.16 35.11
CA PHE A 43 -2.34 34.95 34.53
C PHE A 43 -2.22 33.63 33.76
N ILE A 44 -2.70 32.52 34.36
CA ILE A 44 -2.74 31.21 33.69
C ILE A 44 -3.59 31.25 32.42
N THR A 45 -4.75 31.92 32.46
CA THR A 45 -5.62 32.05 31.28
C THR A 45 -4.95 32.83 30.14
N ILE A 46 -4.19 33.88 30.47
CA ILE A 46 -3.41 34.65 29.48
C ILE A 46 -2.31 33.77 28.85
N LEU A 47 -1.60 32.97 29.65
CA LEU A 47 -0.58 32.04 29.14
C LEU A 47 -1.18 31.00 28.18
N PHE A 48 -2.32 30.39 28.53
CA PHE A 48 -3.01 29.46 27.64
C PHE A 48 -3.43 30.11 26.32
N ARG A 49 -3.99 31.33 26.37
CA ARG A 49 -4.37 32.07 25.17
C ARG A 49 -3.15 32.41 24.29
N MET A 50 -2.03 32.80 24.89
CA MET A 50 -0.78 32.99 24.14
C MET A 50 -0.29 31.69 23.51
N GLY A 51 -0.35 30.55 24.22
CA GLY A 51 0.01 29.24 23.68
C GLY A 51 -0.82 28.85 22.45
N ILE A 52 -2.13 29.08 22.49
CA ILE A 52 -3.04 28.84 21.36
C ILE A 52 -2.68 29.73 20.17
N ILE A 53 -2.38 31.02 20.40
CA ILE A 53 -1.99 31.96 19.33
C ILE A 53 -0.67 31.53 18.69
N VAL A 54 0.33 31.15 19.49
CA VAL A 54 1.62 30.67 18.98
C VAL A 54 1.43 29.41 18.13
N PHE A 55 0.64 28.44 18.62
CA PHE A 55 0.32 27.23 17.85
C PHE A 55 -0.39 27.55 16.52
N LEU A 56 -1.37 28.47 16.55
CA LEU A 56 -2.08 28.93 15.35
C LEU A 56 -1.12 29.58 14.33
N VAL A 57 -0.19 30.41 14.78
CA VAL A 57 0.83 31.03 13.90
C VAL A 57 1.71 29.95 13.26
N PHE A 58 2.15 28.95 14.02
CA PHE A 58 2.93 27.83 13.47
C PHE A 58 2.16 27.04 12.39
N GLU A 59 0.87 26.77 12.59
CA GLU A 59 0.04 26.09 11.59
C GLU A 59 -0.18 26.96 10.34
N ILE A 60 -0.41 28.27 10.50
CA ILE A 60 -0.51 29.20 9.36
C ILE A 60 0.80 29.25 8.59
N MET A 61 1.95 29.32 9.27
CA MET A 61 3.26 29.27 8.60
C MET A 61 3.43 27.99 7.79
N LYS A 62 3.04 26.82 8.32
CA LYS A 62 3.07 25.56 7.57
C LYS A 62 2.21 25.59 6.31
N VAL A 63 1.03 26.23 6.38
CA VAL A 63 0.11 26.39 5.23
C VAL A 63 0.69 27.37 4.20
N VAL A 64 1.21 28.52 4.63
CA VAL A 64 1.77 29.57 3.77
C VAL A 64 3.07 29.12 3.08
N ASP A 65 3.93 28.39 3.80
CA ASP A 65 5.15 27.79 3.24
C ASP A 65 4.87 26.73 2.17
N LYS A 66 3.60 26.41 1.88
CA LYS A 66 3.18 25.44 0.85
C LYS A 66 3.95 24.12 0.95
N LYS A 67 4.30 23.70 2.17
CA LYS A 67 5.07 22.46 2.42
C LYS A 67 4.38 21.19 1.88
N SER A 68 3.14 21.28 1.43
CA SER A 68 2.40 20.23 0.73
C SER A 68 1.44 20.79 -0.31
N ASN A 69 1.94 21.50 -1.32
CA ASN A 69 1.14 21.78 -2.51
C ASN A 69 1.07 20.51 -3.37
N ILE A 70 0.30 19.51 -2.92
CA ILE A 70 -0.05 18.35 -3.74
C ILE A 70 -1.13 18.84 -4.72
N THR A 71 -0.70 19.36 -5.87
CA THR A 71 -1.58 19.69 -6.97
C THR A 71 -2.10 18.40 -7.59
N ASN A 72 -3.28 17.95 -7.13
CA ASN A 72 -3.93 16.76 -7.65
C ASN A 72 -4.59 17.07 -9.01
N SER A 73 -3.88 16.80 -10.11
CA SER A 73 -4.48 16.83 -11.45
C SER A 73 -5.24 15.53 -11.72
N GLN A 74 -6.56 15.57 -11.65
CA GLN A 74 -7.39 14.41 -11.98
C GLN A 74 -7.69 14.38 -13.48
N TYR A 75 -6.97 13.53 -14.22
CA TYR A 75 -7.29 13.25 -15.62
C TYR A 75 -8.22 12.03 -15.70
N ARG A 76 -9.48 12.24 -16.11
CA ARG A 76 -10.45 11.14 -16.29
C ARG A 76 -10.09 10.36 -17.56
N ARG A 77 -9.48 9.19 -17.38
CA ARG A 77 -9.10 8.31 -18.48
C ARG A 77 -10.30 7.52 -18.98
N ASN A 78 -10.49 7.47 -20.31
CA ASN A 78 -11.33 6.44 -20.92
C ASN A 78 -10.56 5.12 -20.92
N LEU A 79 -10.87 4.23 -19.97
CA LEU A 79 -10.17 2.96 -19.85
C LEU A 79 -10.39 2.07 -21.07
N VAL A 80 -11.58 2.09 -21.68
CA VAL A 80 -11.96 1.23 -22.83
C VAL A 80 -11.07 1.46 -24.05
N GLU A 81 -10.64 2.71 -24.26
CA GLU A 81 -9.83 3.15 -25.42
C GLU A 81 -8.35 3.37 -25.09
N ASP A 82 -7.93 3.18 -23.83
CA ASP A 82 -6.56 3.43 -23.40
C ASP A 82 -5.58 2.39 -24.00
N ARG A 83 -4.79 2.82 -24.99
CA ARG A 83 -3.79 1.97 -25.67
C ARG A 83 -2.39 2.03 -25.05
N ARG A 84 -2.21 2.72 -23.93
CA ARG A 84 -0.88 2.87 -23.32
C ARG A 84 -0.37 1.54 -22.81
N GLN A 85 0.88 1.25 -23.16
CA GLN A 85 1.63 0.09 -22.71
C GLN A 85 2.65 0.54 -21.66
N TYR A 86 2.76 -0.21 -20.57
CA TYR A 86 3.77 -0.04 -19.55
C TYR A 86 4.79 -1.16 -19.71
N GLN A 87 6.01 -0.81 -20.07
CA GLN A 87 7.09 -1.77 -20.14
C GLN A 87 7.50 -2.19 -18.74
N ILE A 88 7.55 -3.50 -18.53
CA ILE A 88 7.88 -4.13 -17.27
C ILE A 88 9.02 -5.13 -17.48
N ASP A 89 10.05 -4.96 -16.67
CA ASP A 89 11.20 -5.84 -16.59
C ASP A 89 11.61 -6.05 -15.13
N LEU A 90 12.63 -6.89 -14.91
CA LEU A 90 13.16 -7.16 -13.57
C LEU A 90 13.81 -5.94 -12.89
N THR A 91 14.01 -4.83 -13.62
CA THR A 91 14.60 -3.59 -13.10
C THR A 91 13.56 -2.61 -12.59
N ASN A 92 12.28 -2.81 -12.88
CA ASN A 92 11.20 -1.94 -12.43
C ASN A 92 10.07 -2.69 -11.72
N PHE A 93 9.98 -4.00 -11.90
CA PHE A 93 8.98 -4.84 -11.26
C PHE A 93 9.54 -6.23 -10.98
N ASP A 94 9.15 -6.76 -9.83
CA ASP A 94 9.47 -8.11 -9.45
C ASP A 94 8.26 -8.81 -8.85
N LEU A 95 8.20 -10.12 -9.05
CA LEU A 95 7.16 -10.98 -8.52
C LEU A 95 7.76 -12.32 -8.10
N ALA A 96 7.26 -12.85 -7.00
CA ALA A 96 7.66 -14.15 -6.49
C ALA A 96 6.46 -14.84 -5.87
N TYR A 97 6.36 -16.15 -6.04
CA TYR A 97 5.28 -16.93 -5.42
C TYR A 97 5.84 -18.07 -4.58
N ASN A 98 5.11 -18.40 -3.52
CA ASN A 98 5.31 -19.58 -2.71
C ASN A 98 3.95 -20.28 -2.53
N VAL A 99 3.95 -21.60 -2.64
CA VAL A 99 2.78 -22.41 -2.38
C VAL A 99 3.12 -23.37 -1.25
N PHE A 100 2.24 -23.43 -0.26
CA PHE A 100 2.41 -24.29 0.90
C PHE A 100 1.04 -24.80 1.36
N SER A 101 1.04 -25.74 2.29
CA SER A 101 -0.17 -26.31 2.85
C SER A 101 -0.05 -26.42 4.36
N SER A 102 -1.18 -26.37 5.06
CA SER A 102 -1.23 -26.69 6.49
C SER A 102 -0.96 -28.16 6.78
N ASP A 103 -1.10 -29.05 5.79
CA ASP A 103 -0.74 -30.47 5.90
C ASP A 103 0.76 -30.67 5.60
N PRO A 104 1.56 -31.21 6.56
CA PRO A 104 2.99 -31.43 6.37
C PRO A 104 3.30 -32.50 5.31
N ILE A 105 2.43 -33.50 5.12
CA ILE A 105 2.62 -34.58 4.13
C ILE A 105 2.52 -34.01 2.72
N ILE A 106 1.54 -33.12 2.52
CA ILE A 106 1.29 -32.44 1.24
C ILE A 106 2.42 -31.45 0.97
N THR A 107 2.81 -30.66 1.97
CA THR A 107 3.88 -29.67 1.85
C THR A 107 5.21 -30.30 1.44
N ALA A 108 5.56 -31.47 2.00
CA ALA A 108 6.78 -32.19 1.62
C ALA A 108 6.79 -32.67 0.15
N ASN A 109 5.62 -32.83 -0.47
CA ASN A 109 5.46 -33.41 -1.81
C ASN A 109 4.60 -32.54 -2.73
N ILE A 110 4.60 -31.22 -2.54
CA ILE A 110 3.60 -30.32 -3.11
C ILE A 110 3.54 -30.35 -4.65
N ASP A 111 4.68 -30.58 -5.31
CA ASP A 111 4.77 -30.68 -6.78
C ASP A 111 4.01 -31.90 -7.35
N ARG A 112 3.67 -32.90 -6.52
CA ARG A 112 2.83 -34.05 -6.93
C ARG A 112 1.34 -33.72 -6.96
N TYR A 113 0.94 -32.67 -6.24
CA TYR A 113 -0.47 -32.32 -6.05
C TYR A 113 -0.86 -31.08 -6.83
N VAL A 114 0.05 -30.12 -6.97
CA VAL A 114 -0.24 -28.79 -7.51
C VAL A 114 0.73 -28.42 -8.62
N SER A 115 0.21 -27.78 -9.66
CA SER A 115 0.99 -27.14 -10.71
C SER A 115 0.74 -25.64 -10.70
N VAL A 116 1.83 -24.87 -10.74
CA VAL A 116 1.78 -23.42 -10.83
C VAL A 116 2.40 -22.98 -12.15
N GLN A 117 1.70 -22.12 -12.86
CA GLN A 117 2.18 -21.51 -14.09
C GLN A 117 2.10 -19.99 -13.96
N LEU A 118 3.18 -19.32 -14.33
CA LEU A 118 3.18 -17.88 -14.52
C LEU A 118 3.10 -17.61 -16.01
N GLN A 119 2.14 -16.81 -16.44
CA GLN A 119 1.86 -16.59 -17.86
C GLN A 119 1.67 -15.12 -18.17
N GLU A 120 2.23 -14.71 -19.31
CA GLU A 120 1.86 -13.48 -19.99
C GLU A 120 0.67 -13.78 -20.91
N VAL A 121 -0.38 -12.98 -20.80
CA VAL A 121 -1.60 -13.12 -21.60
C VAL A 121 -1.83 -11.85 -22.38
N TYR A 122 -1.90 -11.98 -23.70
CA TYR A 122 -2.47 -10.98 -24.58
C TYR A 122 -3.91 -11.35 -24.90
N PHE A 123 -4.80 -10.37 -24.81
CA PHE A 123 -6.21 -10.52 -25.09
C PHE A 123 -6.66 -9.36 -25.97
N ALA A 124 -7.39 -9.65 -27.04
CA ALA A 124 -7.97 -8.62 -27.90
C ALA A 124 -9.35 -9.02 -28.40
N TRP A 125 -10.32 -8.13 -28.23
CA TRP A 125 -11.65 -8.28 -28.83
C TRP A 125 -11.56 -8.15 -30.35
N SER A 126 -12.24 -9.05 -31.05
CA SER A 126 -12.44 -8.98 -32.49
C SER A 126 -13.33 -7.78 -32.86
N LYS A 127 -13.30 -7.38 -34.13
CA LYS A 127 -14.10 -6.25 -34.63
C LYS A 127 -15.61 -6.44 -34.49
N ASP A 128 -16.06 -7.68 -34.38
CA ASP A 128 -17.46 -8.05 -34.16
C ASP A 128 -17.94 -7.80 -32.72
N GLY A 129 -17.02 -7.57 -31.77
CA GLY A 129 -17.32 -7.43 -30.34
C GLY A 129 -17.84 -8.71 -29.67
N ALA A 130 -17.87 -9.84 -30.40
CA ALA A 130 -18.45 -11.10 -29.95
C ALA A 130 -17.39 -12.20 -29.80
N SER A 131 -16.30 -12.12 -30.55
CA SER A 131 -15.16 -13.03 -30.43
C SER A 131 -13.92 -12.31 -29.87
N TYR A 132 -12.96 -13.09 -29.37
CA TYR A 132 -11.69 -12.57 -28.89
C TYR A 132 -10.55 -13.48 -29.30
N THR A 133 -9.36 -12.90 -29.41
CA THR A 133 -8.09 -13.61 -29.56
C THR A 133 -7.36 -13.59 -28.23
N MET A 134 -6.72 -14.71 -27.90
CA MET A 134 -5.94 -14.85 -26.68
C MET A 134 -4.64 -15.57 -26.99
N ASP A 135 -3.52 -14.88 -26.76
CA ASP A 135 -2.20 -15.47 -26.85
C ASP A 135 -1.63 -15.61 -25.44
N VAL A 136 -1.15 -16.81 -25.12
CA VAL A 136 -0.62 -17.16 -23.80
C VAL A 136 0.82 -17.59 -23.95
N LYS A 137 1.70 -16.97 -23.16
CA LYS A 137 3.12 -17.28 -23.11
C LYS A 137 3.53 -17.64 -21.69
N ASP A 138 4.04 -18.85 -21.52
CA ASP A 138 4.58 -19.31 -20.24
C ASP A 138 5.88 -18.55 -19.91
N LEU A 139 5.98 -18.05 -18.68
CA LEU A 139 7.17 -17.44 -18.14
C LEU A 139 7.98 -18.49 -17.36
N PRO A 140 9.27 -18.68 -17.67
CA PRO A 140 10.11 -19.66 -16.99
C PRO A 140 10.36 -19.26 -15.53
N LEU A 141 10.10 -20.21 -14.63
CA LEU A 141 10.18 -20.02 -13.18
C LEU A 141 11.36 -20.81 -12.61
N ASP A 142 12.09 -20.19 -11.69
CA ASP A 142 13.17 -20.83 -10.94
C ASP A 142 13.25 -20.25 -9.52
N LYS A 143 14.15 -20.76 -8.67
CA LYS A 143 14.44 -20.16 -7.37
C LYS A 143 14.84 -18.70 -7.52
N CYS A 144 14.35 -17.86 -6.61
CA CYS A 144 14.66 -16.45 -6.60
C CYS A 144 16.16 -16.24 -6.27
N PRO A 145 16.97 -15.62 -7.14
CA PRO A 145 18.36 -15.31 -6.82
C PRO A 145 18.45 -14.20 -5.75
N PRO A 146 19.61 -14.02 -5.10
CA PRO A 146 19.85 -12.87 -4.24
C PRO A 146 19.74 -11.55 -5.02
N GLY A 147 19.31 -10.47 -4.36
CA GLY A 147 19.21 -9.12 -4.96
C GLY A 147 17.93 -8.82 -5.75
N ARG A 148 16.94 -9.73 -5.73
CA ARG A 148 15.59 -9.49 -6.26
C ARG A 148 14.86 -8.37 -5.50
N PHE A 149 13.75 -7.88 -6.06
CA PHE A 149 12.99 -6.74 -5.54
C PHE A 149 13.85 -5.48 -5.38
N LEU A 150 14.61 -5.12 -6.42
CA LEU A 150 15.45 -3.92 -6.47
C LEU A 150 16.55 -3.87 -5.39
N GLY A 151 17.07 -5.04 -4.99
CA GLY A 151 18.12 -5.12 -3.98
C GLY A 151 17.64 -4.95 -2.54
N GLU A 152 16.33 -4.97 -2.28
CA GLU A 152 15.77 -4.95 -0.93
C GLU A 152 16.12 -6.25 -0.19
N THR A 153 16.94 -6.18 0.86
CA THR A 153 17.39 -7.35 1.62
C THR A 153 16.56 -7.62 2.87
N VAL A 154 16.20 -6.57 3.61
CA VAL A 154 15.54 -6.73 4.93
C VAL A 154 14.19 -7.43 4.79
N GLN A 155 13.33 -6.96 3.88
CA GLN A 155 12.03 -7.60 3.65
C GLN A 155 12.18 -8.99 3.01
N THR A 156 13.08 -9.16 2.05
CA THR A 156 13.23 -10.43 1.33
C THR A 156 13.79 -11.55 2.21
N ASP A 157 14.68 -11.21 3.15
CA ASP A 157 15.21 -12.14 4.15
C ASP A 157 14.12 -12.56 5.15
N ASN A 158 13.30 -11.60 5.62
CA ASN A 158 12.17 -11.90 6.50
C ASN A 158 11.13 -12.83 5.86
N PHE A 159 10.92 -12.72 4.54
CA PHE A 159 10.07 -13.64 3.79
C PHE A 159 10.75 -14.98 3.46
N GLY A 160 12.08 -15.09 3.63
CA GLY A 160 12.84 -16.26 3.19
C GLY A 160 12.77 -16.46 1.67
N LEU A 161 12.86 -15.37 0.91
CA LEU A 161 12.64 -15.34 -0.54
C LEU A 161 13.47 -16.39 -1.29
N GLN A 162 14.76 -16.50 -0.96
CA GLN A 162 15.69 -17.40 -1.66
C GLN A 162 15.42 -18.89 -1.41
N PHE A 163 14.70 -19.21 -0.33
CA PHE A 163 14.47 -20.59 0.10
C PHE A 163 13.10 -21.10 -0.31
N ASN A 164 12.07 -20.27 -0.13
CA ASN A 164 10.68 -20.71 -0.21
C ASN A 164 9.97 -20.23 -1.48
N TYR A 165 10.50 -19.23 -2.18
CA TYR A 165 9.82 -18.60 -3.31
C TYR A 165 10.45 -18.97 -4.66
N LYS A 166 9.58 -19.01 -5.67
CA LYS A 166 9.93 -19.11 -7.09
C LYS A 166 9.64 -17.79 -7.78
N CYS A 167 10.54 -17.39 -8.67
CA CYS A 167 10.53 -16.13 -9.41
C CYS A 167 10.62 -16.38 -10.92
N PRO A 168 10.12 -15.48 -11.77
CA PRO A 168 10.45 -15.51 -13.19
C PRO A 168 11.95 -15.26 -13.38
N THR A 169 12.60 -16.11 -14.17
CA THR A 169 14.03 -15.97 -14.52
C THR A 169 14.26 -14.78 -15.44
N THR A 170 13.33 -14.57 -16.37
CA THR A 170 13.30 -13.42 -17.28
C THR A 170 11.93 -12.78 -17.25
N LEU A 171 11.90 -11.46 -17.14
CA LEU A 171 10.69 -10.67 -17.32
C LEU A 171 11.03 -9.49 -18.23
N ASN A 172 10.38 -9.43 -19.39
CA ASN A 172 10.43 -8.31 -20.32
C ASN A 172 9.13 -8.35 -21.13
N THR A 173 8.14 -7.61 -20.66
CA THR A 173 6.78 -7.62 -21.20
C THR A 173 6.13 -6.25 -21.04
N THR A 174 5.07 -6.00 -21.78
CA THR A 174 4.22 -4.83 -21.63
C THR A 174 2.94 -5.16 -20.90
N LEU A 175 2.59 -4.40 -19.86
CA LEU A 175 1.22 -4.39 -19.34
C LEU A 175 0.37 -3.36 -20.08
N GLN A 176 -0.85 -3.73 -20.43
CA GLN A 176 -1.79 -2.86 -21.13
C GLN A 176 -3.23 -3.13 -20.67
N GLY A 177 -4.00 -2.06 -20.54
CA GLY A 177 -5.45 -2.16 -20.43
C GLY A 177 -5.97 -2.78 -19.14
N GLY A 178 -7.20 -3.28 -19.22
CA GLY A 178 -8.05 -3.81 -18.16
C GLY A 178 -9.00 -4.85 -18.77
N PHE A 179 -9.79 -5.58 -17.97
CA PHE A 179 -10.73 -6.56 -18.55
C PHE A 179 -11.78 -5.92 -19.49
N ALA A 180 -12.12 -4.65 -19.27
CA ALA A 180 -13.08 -3.91 -20.08
C ALA A 180 -12.48 -3.21 -21.31
N THR A 181 -11.19 -3.41 -21.61
CA THR A 181 -10.51 -2.71 -22.71
C THR A 181 -10.54 -3.53 -24.00
N LYS A 182 -10.48 -2.86 -25.16
CA LYS A 182 -10.44 -3.56 -26.46
C LYS A 182 -9.29 -4.55 -26.55
N GLU A 183 -8.15 -4.19 -25.97
CA GLU A 183 -6.96 -5.02 -25.89
C GLU A 183 -6.38 -4.94 -24.48
N ALA A 184 -5.89 -6.05 -23.96
CA ALA A 184 -5.26 -6.16 -22.65
C ALA A 184 -4.01 -7.04 -22.72
N ARG A 185 -2.99 -6.66 -21.95
CA ARG A 185 -1.80 -7.47 -21.69
C ARG A 185 -1.57 -7.52 -20.20
N TYR A 186 -1.55 -8.71 -19.63
CA TYR A 186 -1.41 -8.90 -18.20
C TYR A 186 -0.62 -10.16 -17.87
N ILE A 187 -0.05 -10.18 -16.68
CA ILE A 187 0.56 -11.37 -16.10
C ILE A 187 -0.49 -12.04 -15.21
N GLN A 188 -0.62 -13.35 -15.33
CA GLN A 188 -1.46 -14.17 -14.47
C GLN A 188 -0.64 -15.29 -13.82
N VAL A 189 -0.99 -15.63 -12.59
CA VAL A 189 -0.52 -16.82 -11.90
C VAL A 189 -1.68 -17.81 -11.91
N LEU A 190 -1.49 -18.95 -12.56
CA LEU A 190 -2.45 -20.06 -12.54
C LEU A 190 -1.97 -21.11 -11.54
N VAL A 191 -2.83 -21.42 -10.58
CA VAL A 191 -2.62 -22.49 -9.62
C VAL A 191 -3.73 -23.52 -9.83
N GLY A 192 -3.36 -24.76 -10.08
CA GLY A 192 -4.31 -25.84 -10.31
C GLY A 192 -3.76 -27.19 -9.86
N GLY A 193 -4.57 -28.24 -10.04
CA GLY A 193 -4.13 -29.61 -9.80
C GLY A 193 -2.91 -29.97 -10.64
N CYS A 194 -2.17 -30.99 -10.20
CA CYS A 194 -0.97 -31.45 -10.87
C CYS A 194 -1.24 -31.80 -12.34
N ASN A 195 -0.44 -31.23 -13.24
CA ASN A 195 -0.46 -31.56 -14.66
C ASN A 195 0.84 -32.29 -15.02
N GLN A 196 0.71 -33.55 -15.43
CA GLN A 196 1.88 -34.39 -15.71
C GLN A 196 2.78 -33.83 -16.82
N SER A 197 2.23 -33.11 -17.80
CA SER A 197 3.02 -32.48 -18.86
C SER A 197 3.92 -31.36 -18.31
N ILE A 198 3.40 -30.56 -17.38
CA ILE A 198 4.15 -29.49 -16.71
C ILE A 198 5.16 -30.09 -15.73
N LEU A 199 4.74 -31.10 -14.97
CA LEU A 199 5.60 -31.78 -14.02
C LEU A 199 6.77 -32.46 -14.73
N ASN A 200 6.56 -33.10 -15.87
CA ASN A 200 7.64 -33.74 -16.64
C ASN A 200 8.71 -32.75 -17.11
N LYS A 201 8.33 -31.50 -17.43
CA LYS A 201 9.28 -30.45 -17.82
C LYS A 201 10.17 -30.00 -16.67
N THR A 202 9.67 -30.06 -15.43
CA THR A 202 10.36 -29.52 -14.25
C THR A 202 11.01 -30.60 -13.39
N LYS A 203 10.36 -31.75 -13.26
CA LYS A 203 10.74 -32.93 -12.46
C LYS A 203 10.32 -34.22 -13.17
N PRO A 204 11.10 -34.72 -14.16
CA PRO A 204 10.71 -35.84 -15.01
C PRO A 204 10.49 -37.17 -14.28
N ASN A 205 11.08 -37.34 -13.10
CA ASN A 205 10.98 -38.57 -12.30
C ASN A 205 9.76 -38.59 -11.35
N LEU A 206 8.98 -37.51 -11.31
CA LEU A 206 7.89 -37.36 -10.37
C LEU A 206 6.54 -37.60 -11.08
N LYS A 207 5.64 -38.33 -10.42
CA LYS A 207 4.28 -38.57 -10.91
C LYS A 207 3.26 -37.80 -10.07
N CYS A 208 2.27 -37.23 -10.75
CA CYS A 208 1.12 -36.62 -10.11
C CYS A 208 0.41 -37.64 -9.20
N ALA A 209 -0.18 -37.14 -8.12
CA ALA A 209 -1.04 -37.92 -7.25
C ALA A 209 -2.39 -38.22 -7.92
N ASN A 210 -3.22 -39.05 -7.28
CA ASN A 210 -4.56 -39.35 -7.75
C ASN A 210 -5.48 -38.13 -7.58
N ASP A 211 -6.51 -38.03 -8.41
CA ASP A 211 -7.43 -36.88 -8.41
C ASP A 211 -8.07 -36.60 -7.05
N SER A 212 -8.43 -37.65 -6.29
CA SER A 212 -8.99 -37.50 -4.94
C SER A 212 -8.03 -36.80 -3.98
N ASP A 213 -6.74 -37.10 -4.10
CA ASP A 213 -5.71 -36.56 -3.21
C ASP A 213 -5.30 -35.15 -3.67
N ILE A 214 -5.31 -34.91 -4.99
CA ILE A 214 -5.17 -33.57 -5.56
C ILE A 214 -6.27 -32.64 -5.05
N ILE A 215 -7.54 -33.07 -5.09
CA ILE A 215 -8.67 -32.25 -4.62
C ILE A 215 -8.52 -31.89 -3.15
N LYS A 216 -8.15 -32.88 -2.30
CA LYS A 216 -7.87 -32.66 -0.87
C LYS A 216 -6.70 -31.71 -0.66
N ALA A 217 -5.62 -31.86 -1.43
CA ALA A 217 -4.47 -30.96 -1.34
C ALA A 217 -4.83 -29.53 -1.73
N LEU A 218 -5.68 -29.35 -2.75
CA LEU A 218 -6.18 -28.03 -3.13
C LEU A 218 -7.03 -27.40 -2.02
N ASP A 219 -7.78 -28.19 -1.21
CA ASP A 219 -8.59 -27.68 -0.08
C ASP A 219 -7.78 -26.98 1.00
N VAL A 220 -6.57 -27.46 1.24
CA VAL A 220 -5.66 -26.95 2.28
C VAL A 220 -4.48 -26.19 1.68
N LEU A 221 -4.63 -25.71 0.44
CA LEU A 221 -3.59 -24.99 -0.28
C LEU A 221 -3.60 -23.49 0.03
N GLU A 222 -2.42 -22.95 0.27
CA GLU A 222 -2.18 -21.55 0.52
C GLU A 222 -1.15 -21.01 -0.48
N LEU A 223 -1.47 -19.86 -1.08
CA LEU A 223 -0.62 -19.16 -2.05
C LEU A 223 -0.18 -17.83 -1.44
N ASN A 224 1.12 -17.61 -1.37
CA ASN A 224 1.73 -16.31 -1.10
C ASN A 224 2.33 -15.76 -2.40
N LEU A 225 1.90 -14.58 -2.82
CA LEU A 225 2.42 -13.85 -3.98
C LEU A 225 3.01 -12.52 -3.52
N LEU A 226 4.32 -12.40 -3.60
CA LEU A 226 5.05 -11.16 -3.36
C LEU A 226 5.17 -10.39 -4.67
N THR A 227 4.95 -9.08 -4.60
CA THR A 227 5.15 -8.16 -5.74
C THR A 227 5.81 -6.88 -5.29
N SER A 228 6.69 -6.33 -6.13
CA SER A 228 7.25 -5.00 -5.89
C SER A 228 6.18 -3.94 -6.16
N ASN A 229 6.06 -2.98 -5.27
CA ASN A 229 5.21 -1.82 -5.47
C ASN A 229 5.99 -0.56 -5.10
N GLN A 230 5.90 0.45 -5.96
CA GLN A 230 6.52 1.75 -5.69
C GLN A 230 5.48 2.71 -5.10
N PHE A 231 5.92 3.55 -4.17
CA PHE A 231 5.14 4.66 -3.65
C PHE A 231 6.03 5.88 -3.49
N VAL A 232 5.42 7.06 -3.56
CA VAL A 232 6.13 8.33 -3.35
C VAL A 232 6.05 8.67 -1.87
N ASP A 233 7.20 8.73 -1.20
CA ASP A 233 7.31 9.28 0.14
C ASP A 233 7.36 10.81 0.06
N VAL A 234 6.25 11.44 0.44
CA VAL A 234 6.11 12.91 0.41
C VAL A 234 6.97 13.62 1.46
N ASN A 235 7.51 12.88 2.43
CA ASN A 235 8.36 13.44 3.47
C ASN A 235 9.85 13.44 3.09
N GLU A 236 10.23 12.62 2.10
CA GLU A 236 11.62 12.56 1.61
C GLU A 236 11.89 13.72 0.64
N ARG A 237 12.57 14.75 1.15
CA ARG A 237 12.89 15.97 0.39
C ARG A 237 14.26 15.92 -0.30
N GLU A 238 15.16 15.08 0.19
CA GLU A 238 16.52 14.92 -0.30
C GLU A 238 16.73 13.43 -0.62
N GLY A 239 17.09 13.12 -1.87
CA GLY A 239 17.27 11.73 -2.35
C GLY A 239 16.19 11.29 -3.35
N ASN A 240 15.94 9.98 -3.42
CA ASN A 240 14.90 9.41 -4.28
C ASN A 240 13.58 9.29 -3.50
N PRO A 241 12.54 10.10 -3.82
CA PRO A 241 11.26 10.05 -3.12
C PRO A 241 10.44 8.81 -3.48
N VAL A 242 10.81 8.08 -4.54
CA VAL A 242 10.15 6.82 -4.90
C VAL A 242 10.78 5.69 -4.10
N LYS A 243 10.01 5.15 -3.16
CA LYS A 243 10.41 4.01 -2.34
C LYS A 243 9.72 2.75 -2.85
N THR A 244 10.41 1.62 -2.71
CA THR A 244 9.88 0.30 -3.07
C THR A 244 9.45 -0.43 -1.80
N ILE A 245 8.26 -1.01 -1.83
CA ILE A 245 7.75 -1.90 -0.78
C ILE A 245 7.33 -3.23 -1.41
N ILE A 246 7.60 -4.32 -0.70
CA ILE A 246 7.11 -5.64 -1.11
C ILE A 246 5.70 -5.81 -0.58
N LYS A 247 4.75 -6.06 -1.47
CA LYS A 247 3.36 -6.38 -1.11
C LYS A 247 3.16 -7.88 -1.19
N ASN A 248 2.74 -8.48 -0.06
CA ASN A 248 2.32 -9.86 0.00
C ASN A 248 0.82 -9.99 -0.25
N PHE A 249 0.44 -10.81 -1.21
CA PHE A 249 -0.93 -11.23 -1.47
C PHE A 249 -1.07 -12.69 -1.05
N TYR A 250 -1.96 -12.92 -0.09
CA TYR A 250 -2.26 -14.24 0.42
C TYR A 250 -3.61 -14.71 -0.12
N ALA A 251 -3.68 -15.96 -0.59
CA ALA A 251 -4.90 -16.53 -1.12
C ALA A 251 -5.04 -18.03 -0.77
N THR A 252 -6.28 -18.47 -0.57
CA THR A 252 -6.66 -19.86 -0.26
C THR A 252 -7.80 -20.31 -1.18
N LYS A 253 -8.10 -21.62 -1.23
CA LYS A 253 -9.16 -22.18 -2.09
C LYS A 253 -10.54 -21.54 -1.92
N TYR A 254 -10.87 -21.06 -0.71
CA TYR A 254 -12.15 -20.41 -0.44
C TYR A 254 -12.37 -19.11 -1.23
N ILE A 255 -11.34 -18.61 -1.92
CA ILE A 255 -11.46 -17.59 -2.96
C ILE A 255 -11.45 -18.33 -4.30
N SER A 256 -12.63 -18.81 -4.69
CA SER A 256 -12.94 -19.49 -5.95
C SER A 256 -12.09 -19.01 -7.14
N ILE A 257 -11.27 -19.91 -7.70
CA ILE A 257 -10.51 -19.71 -8.95
C ILE A 257 -9.65 -18.44 -8.88
N ILE A 258 -8.44 -18.54 -8.31
CA ILE A 258 -7.44 -17.45 -8.34
C ILE A 258 -6.91 -17.33 -9.77
N LYS A 259 -7.71 -16.72 -10.66
CA LYS A 259 -7.18 -15.89 -11.74
C LYS A 259 -6.89 -14.55 -11.08
N SER A 260 -5.74 -14.43 -10.41
CA SER A 260 -5.23 -13.12 -10.05
C SER A 260 -4.74 -12.47 -11.34
N ASN A 261 -5.66 -11.92 -12.12
CA ASN A 261 -5.31 -11.02 -13.21
C ASN A 261 -4.65 -9.82 -12.54
N PHE A 262 -3.34 -9.65 -12.73
CA PHE A 262 -2.64 -8.51 -12.16
C PHE A 262 -2.95 -7.25 -12.98
N PHE A 263 -4.19 -6.78 -12.91
CA PHE A 263 -4.61 -5.47 -13.40
C PHE A 263 -4.28 -4.44 -12.33
N ARG A 264 -3.02 -4.29 -11.97
CA ARG A 264 -2.64 -3.21 -11.07
C ARG A 264 -2.25 -1.97 -11.86
N LYS A 265 -3.27 -1.29 -12.37
CA LYS A 265 -3.20 0.15 -12.62
C LYS A 265 -3.39 0.85 -11.28
N HIS A 266 -2.35 0.88 -10.45
CA HIS A 266 -2.29 1.95 -9.47
C HIS A 266 -2.01 3.24 -10.21
N ASN A 267 -2.73 4.29 -9.80
CA ASN A 267 -2.57 5.67 -10.27
C ASN A 267 -1.14 6.14 -9.97
N LEU A 268 -0.18 5.71 -10.79
CA LEU A 268 1.12 6.34 -10.92
C LEU A 268 0.94 7.46 -11.93
N LEU A 269 0.59 8.62 -11.38
CA LEU A 269 0.83 9.91 -12.00
C LEU A 269 2.35 10.06 -12.15
N LEU A 270 2.91 9.50 -13.22
CA LEU A 270 4.25 9.81 -13.66
C LEU A 270 4.20 11.17 -14.35
N TYR A 271 4.62 12.18 -13.60
CA TYR A 271 5.02 13.48 -14.11
C TYR A 271 6.25 13.28 -15.01
N LYS A 272 6.18 13.78 -16.22
CA LYS A 272 7.36 14.13 -17.00
C LYS A 272 7.32 15.65 -17.14
N SER A 273 8.26 16.33 -16.48
CA SER A 273 8.64 17.70 -16.81
C SER A 273 9.23 17.73 -18.21
#